data_AF-A0A2Z3JL79-F1
#
_entry.id   AF-A0A2Z3JL79-F1
#
_cell.length_a   1.000
_cell.length_b   1.000
_cell.length_c   1.000
_cell.angle_alpha   90.00
_cell.angle_beta   90.00
_cell.angle_gamma   90.00
#
_symmetry.space_group_name_H-M   'P 1'
#
loop_
_entity.id
_entity.type
_entity.pdbx_description
1 polymer ?
#
loop_
_entity_poly.entity_id
_entity_poly.type
_entity_poly.pdbx_seq_one_letter_code
_entity_poly.pdbx_strand_id
1 'polypeptide(L)'
;MTCRLPGHVTLTNVVWVKGNEADLVHIVGLDEVGLREEQVSMPNQLFVALSRSRGWVSLSGRQTPAVFREEVRAVLAAGEEVTYLHHESAPAQPQRPGRGHASGLRPAQPVSTCW
;
A
#
# COMPACT_ATOMS: atom_id res chain seq x y z
N MET A 1 -19.78 5.85 6.28
CA MET A 1 -20.39 5.36 7.53
C MET A 1 -19.27 5.20 8.55
N THR A 2 -19.14 6.14 9.48
CA THR A 2 -18.07 6.19 10.47
C THR A 2 -18.51 5.45 11.74
N CYS A 3 -17.93 4.29 12.02
CA CYS A 3 -18.18 3.56 13.27
C CYS A 3 -17.33 4.15 14.42
N ARG A 4 -17.71 5.34 14.90
CA ARG A 4 -17.06 6.04 16.01
C ARG A 4 -17.98 6.03 17.23
N LEU A 5 -17.69 5.16 18.20
CA LEU A 5 -18.40 5.11 19.48
C LEU A 5 -17.74 6.07 20.48
N PRO A 6 -18.48 7.00 21.13
CA PRO A 6 -17.90 7.92 22.12
C PRO A 6 -17.19 7.18 23.26
N GLY A 7 -15.99 7.62 23.62
CA GLY A 7 -15.17 7.00 24.67
C GLY A 7 -14.43 5.70 24.27
N HIS A 8 -14.58 5.24 23.03
CA HIS A 8 -13.89 4.04 22.52
C HIS A 8 -12.81 4.35 21.49
N VAL A 9 -11.83 3.45 21.38
CA VAL A 9 -10.86 3.40 20.28
C VAL A 9 -11.33 2.43 19.21
N THR A 10 -11.10 2.76 17.92
CA THR A 10 -11.39 1.87 16.80
C THR A 10 -10.11 1.12 16.41
N LEU A 11 -10.11 -0.21 16.53
CA LEU A 11 -9.04 -1.07 16.01
C LEU A 11 -9.56 -1.78 14.75
N THR A 12 -8.83 -1.65 13.64
CA THR A 12 -9.19 -2.26 12.35
C THR A 12 -7.98 -2.45 11.45
N ASN A 13 -8.10 -3.31 10.45
CA ASN A 13 -7.13 -3.41 9.36
C ASN A 13 -7.34 -2.25 8.36
N VAL A 14 -6.25 -1.78 7.75
CA VAL A 14 -6.21 -0.75 6.70
C VAL A 14 -7.24 -0.98 5.59
N VAL A 15 -7.47 -2.21 5.14
CA VAL A 15 -8.44 -2.50 4.06
C VAL A 15 -9.85 -2.01 4.40
N TRP A 16 -10.22 -2.01 5.68
CA TRP A 16 -11.55 -1.61 6.18
C TRP A 16 -11.61 -0.18 6.73
N VAL A 17 -10.49 0.56 6.75
CA VAL A 17 -10.44 1.92 7.31
C VAL A 17 -10.96 3.00 6.34
N LYS A 18 -11.20 2.64 5.07
CA LYS A 18 -11.60 3.58 4.01
C LYS A 18 -12.91 4.29 4.38
N GLY A 19 -12.87 5.62 4.44
CA GLY A 19 -14.00 6.46 4.85
C GLY A 19 -14.17 6.67 6.36
N ASN A 20 -13.29 6.10 7.19
CA ASN A 20 -13.19 6.42 8.61
C ASN A 20 -11.97 7.33 8.85
N GLU A 21 -12.16 8.51 9.45
CA GLU A 21 -11.09 9.47 9.77
C GLU A 21 -11.01 9.71 11.27
N ALA A 22 -9.80 9.99 11.75
CA ALA A 22 -9.53 10.31 13.14
C ALA A 22 -8.49 11.43 13.23
N ASP A 23 -8.52 12.17 14.32
CA ASP A 23 -7.63 13.31 14.58
C ASP A 23 -6.22 12.83 15.02
N LEU A 24 -6.15 11.58 15.50
CA LEU A 24 -4.95 10.82 15.83
C LEU A 24 -5.10 9.40 15.28
N VAL A 25 -4.09 8.91 14.55
CA VAL A 25 -4.04 7.55 14.00
C VAL A 25 -2.76 6.84 14.44
N HIS A 26 -2.89 5.63 14.98
CA HIS A 26 -1.76 4.75 15.29
C HIS A 26 -1.68 3.63 14.25
N ILE A 27 -0.57 3.55 13.55
CA ILE A 27 -0.26 2.48 12.59
C ILE A 27 0.75 1.54 13.26
N VAL A 28 0.38 0.26 13.33
CA VAL A 28 1.16 -0.80 13.99
C VAL A 28 1.49 -1.88 12.98
N GLY A 29 2.73 -2.38 13.01
CA GLY A 29 3.21 -3.40 12.08
C GLY A 29 3.80 -2.81 10.79
N LEU A 30 4.49 -1.67 10.88
CA LEU A 30 5.22 -1.06 9.76
C LEU A 30 6.24 -2.03 9.10
N ASP A 31 6.63 -3.06 9.85
CA ASP A 31 7.48 -4.18 9.43
C ASP A 31 6.96 -4.88 8.16
N GLU A 32 5.64 -5.14 8.06
CA GLU A 32 5.05 -5.83 6.91
C GLU A 32 5.11 -4.99 5.63
N VAL A 33 5.13 -3.66 5.75
CA VAL A 33 5.30 -2.75 4.60
C VAL A 33 6.75 -2.77 4.15
N GLY A 34 7.69 -2.52 5.08
CA GLY A 34 9.11 -2.46 4.75
C GLY A 34 9.69 -3.79 4.24
N LEU A 35 9.13 -4.93 4.66
CA LEU A 35 9.55 -6.26 4.20
C LEU A 35 9.02 -6.62 2.79
N ARG A 36 8.13 -5.81 2.21
CA ARG A 36 7.43 -6.09 0.94
C ARG A 36 7.20 -4.81 0.10
N GLU A 37 8.13 -3.86 0.15
CA GLU A 37 8.04 -2.58 -0.57
C GLU A 37 7.92 -2.76 -2.09
N GLU A 38 8.50 -3.82 -2.64
CA GLU A 38 8.42 -4.18 -4.06
C GLU A 38 6.99 -4.49 -4.51
N GLN A 39 6.10 -4.83 -3.57
CA GLN A 39 4.69 -5.04 -3.82
C GLN A 39 3.95 -3.71 -3.66
N VAL A 40 3.60 -3.09 -4.79
CA VAL A 40 2.86 -1.80 -4.89
C VAL A 40 1.61 -1.73 -3.98
N SER A 41 1.00 -2.88 -3.63
CA SER A 41 -0.10 -2.95 -2.66
C SER A 41 0.28 -2.51 -1.25
N MET A 42 1.54 -2.65 -0.81
CA MET A 42 1.98 -2.34 0.56
C MET A 42 2.20 -0.83 0.77
N PRO A 43 2.96 -0.09 -0.08
CA PRO A 43 2.99 1.38 0.00
C PRO A 43 1.61 2.02 -0.17
N ASN A 44 0.77 1.49 -1.05
CA ASN A 44 -0.61 1.97 -1.22
C ASN A 44 -1.46 1.78 0.04
N GLN A 45 -1.33 0.66 0.74
CA GLN A 45 -1.99 0.45 2.04
C GLN A 45 -1.46 1.44 3.08
N LEU A 46 -0.14 1.64 3.18
CA LEU A 46 0.42 2.64 4.10
C LEU A 46 -0.12 4.04 3.80
N PHE A 47 -0.15 4.47 2.54
CA PHE A 47 -0.74 5.75 2.13
C PHE A 47 -2.23 5.88 2.50
N VAL A 48 -3.03 4.83 2.31
CA VAL A 48 -4.44 4.79 2.74
C VAL A 48 -4.57 4.91 4.26
N ALA A 49 -3.66 4.30 5.04
CA ALA A 49 -3.66 4.41 6.50
C ALA A 49 -3.24 5.81 6.98
N LEU A 50 -2.18 6.39 6.39
CA LEU A 50 -1.69 7.74 6.67
C LEU A 50 -2.79 8.80 6.42
N SER A 51 -3.45 8.72 5.25
CA SER A 51 -4.49 9.65 4.82
C SER A 51 -5.81 9.55 5.60
N ARG A 52 -5.90 8.74 6.67
CA ARG A 52 -7.05 8.78 7.60
C ARG A 52 -6.81 9.65 8.83
N SER A 53 -5.59 10.14 9.02
CA SER A 53 -5.34 11.16 10.03
C SER A 53 -5.71 12.55 9.54
N ARG A 54 -6.33 13.33 10.42
CA ARG A 54 -6.61 14.76 10.23
C ARG A 54 -5.58 15.66 10.93
N GLY A 55 -4.58 15.06 11.60
CA GLY A 55 -3.59 15.78 12.38
C GLY A 55 -2.37 14.92 12.68
N TRP A 56 -2.46 14.04 13.67
CA TRP A 56 -1.31 13.29 14.17
C TRP A 56 -1.28 11.84 13.69
N VAL A 57 -0.10 11.35 13.32
CA VAL A 57 0.17 9.94 13.01
C VAL A 57 1.28 9.43 13.91
N SER A 58 1.10 8.23 14.44
CA SER A 58 2.12 7.47 15.15
C SER A 58 2.39 6.17 14.39
N LEU A 59 3.66 5.95 14.01
CA LEU A 59 4.11 4.76 13.29
C LEU A 59 4.88 3.83 14.25
N SER A 60 4.63 2.52 14.17
CA SER A 60 5.31 1.54 15.02
C SER A 60 5.57 0.20 14.32
N GLY A 61 6.73 -0.38 14.61
CA GLY A 61 7.20 -1.67 14.09
C GLY A 61 8.34 -2.21 14.98
N ARG A 62 8.57 -3.53 14.94
CA ARG A 62 9.56 -4.25 15.76
C ARG A 62 10.80 -4.68 14.98
N GLN A 63 10.67 -4.98 13.70
CA GLN A 63 11.73 -5.52 12.82
C GLN A 63 11.76 -4.78 11.48
N THR A 64 11.48 -3.49 11.51
CA THR A 64 11.38 -2.65 10.33
C THR A 64 12.74 -2.58 9.63
N PRO A 65 12.84 -2.94 8.34
CA PRO A 65 14.10 -2.92 7.60
C PRO A 65 14.81 -1.58 7.72
N ALA A 66 16.15 -1.64 7.84
CA ALA A 66 16.93 -0.45 8.16
C ALA A 66 16.81 0.65 7.09
N VAL A 67 16.79 0.26 5.81
CA VAL A 67 16.64 1.18 4.66
C VAL A 67 15.34 1.98 4.80
N PHE A 68 14.19 1.30 4.88
CA PHE A 68 12.88 1.91 5.09
C PHE A 68 12.82 2.81 6.32
N ARG A 69 13.38 2.33 7.43
CA ARG A 69 13.35 3.04 8.71
C ARG A 69 14.17 4.33 8.66
N GLU A 70 15.29 4.37 7.93
CA GLU A 70 16.04 5.61 7.71
C GLU A 70 15.39 6.50 6.63
N GLU A 71 14.69 5.95 5.63
CA GLU A 71 13.88 6.74 4.68
C GLU A 71 12.75 7.50 5.39
N VAL A 72 11.95 6.80 6.20
CA VAL A 72 10.88 7.41 7.01
C VAL A 72 11.44 8.49 7.94
N ARG A 73 12.64 8.28 8.52
CA ARG A 73 13.32 9.29 9.33
C ARG A 73 13.81 10.49 8.50
N ALA A 74 14.35 10.26 7.31
CA ALA A 74 14.78 11.32 6.41
C ALA A 74 13.60 12.20 6.00
N VAL A 75 12.45 11.60 5.65
CA VAL A 75 11.20 12.31 5.36
C VAL A 75 10.74 13.13 6.57
N LEU A 76 10.73 12.55 7.77
CA LEU A 76 10.35 13.27 9.01
C LEU A 76 11.35 14.39 9.38
N ALA A 77 12.62 14.28 8.99
CA ALA A 77 13.64 15.28 9.23
C ALA A 77 13.68 16.40 8.16
N ALA A 78 13.17 16.14 6.95
CA ALA A 78 13.13 17.10 5.84
C ALA A 78 12.08 18.21 6.06
N GLY A 79 11.09 17.98 6.93
CA GLY A 79 10.10 18.99 7.31
C GLY A 79 9.03 19.19 6.25
N GLU A 80 9.00 20.36 5.61
CA GLU A 80 7.95 20.77 4.67
C GLU A 80 8.26 20.40 3.21
N GLU A 81 9.52 20.10 2.86
CA GLU A 81 9.95 19.82 1.50
C GLU A 81 10.50 18.39 1.36
N VAL A 82 9.92 17.61 0.44
CA VAL A 82 10.35 16.24 0.14
C VAL A 82 10.47 16.07 -1.37
N THR A 83 11.67 15.78 -1.87
CA THR A 83 11.90 15.45 -3.29
C THR A 83 11.88 13.93 -3.48
N TYR A 84 10.87 13.41 -4.17
CA TYR A 84 10.79 12.00 -4.54
C TYR A 84 11.46 11.76 -5.90
N LEU A 85 12.43 10.83 -5.94
CA LEU A 85 13.07 10.38 -7.17
C LEU A 85 12.55 8.99 -7.51
N HIS A 86 11.74 8.89 -8.57
CA HIS A 86 11.26 7.59 -9.03
C HIS A 86 12.39 6.83 -9.75
N HIS A 87 12.79 5.70 -9.19
CA HIS A 87 13.65 4.75 -9.89
C HIS A 87 12.79 3.85 -10.79
N GLU A 88 12.95 3.98 -12.11
CA GLU A 88 12.34 3.03 -13.05
C GLU A 88 12.90 1.63 -12.80
N SER A 89 12.00 0.68 -12.50
CA SER A 89 12.35 -0.74 -12.49
C SER A 89 12.88 -1.17 -13.85
N ALA A 90 14.00 -1.90 -13.87
CA ALA A 90 14.60 -2.38 -15.12
C ALA A 90 13.54 -3.06 -16.02
N PRO A 91 13.56 -2.80 -17.34
CA PRO A 91 12.48 -3.21 -18.23
C PRO A 91 12.25 -4.71 -18.17
N ALA A 92 10.97 -5.11 -18.08
CA ALA A 92 10.56 -6.50 -18.01
C ALA A 92 11.23 -7.32 -19.12
N GLN A 93 12.08 -8.26 -18.71
CA GLN A 93 12.92 -9.01 -19.64
C GLN A 93 12.03 -9.74 -20.66
N PRO A 94 12.24 -9.57 -21.98
CA PRO A 94 11.28 -10.02 -22.98
C PRO A 94 11.04 -11.52 -22.85
N GLN A 95 9.77 -11.89 -22.68
CA GLN A 95 9.39 -13.29 -22.55
C GLN A 95 9.89 -14.05 -23.78
N ARG A 96 10.72 -15.07 -23.54
CA ARG A 96 11.24 -15.92 -24.62
C ARG A 96 10.06 -16.49 -25.40
N PRO A 97 10.03 -16.42 -26.74
CA PRO A 97 8.91 -16.93 -27.51
C PRO A 97 8.73 -18.42 -27.21
N GLY A 98 7.56 -18.76 -26.65
CA GLY A 98 7.21 -20.14 -26.33
C GLY A 98 7.23 -20.99 -27.60
N ARG A 99 7.85 -22.18 -27.53
CA ARG A 99 7.78 -23.15 -28.63
C ARG A 99 6.31 -23.47 -28.92
N GLY A 100 5.84 -23.10 -30.10
CA GLY A 100 4.46 -23.31 -30.49
C GLY A 100 4.09 -24.79 -30.51
N HIS A 101 3.03 -25.15 -29.81
CA HIS A 101 2.25 -26.35 -30.07
C HIS A 101 0.84 -25.91 -30.46
N ALA A 102 0.49 -26.17 -31.72
CA ALA A 102 -0.82 -25.85 -32.24
C ALA A 102 -1.89 -26.71 -31.54
N SER A 103 -2.91 -26.06 -30.98
CA SER A 103 -4.13 -26.73 -30.54
C SER A 103 -5.32 -25.84 -30.89
N GLY A 104 -6.43 -26.47 -31.27
CA GLY A 104 -7.47 -25.84 -32.09
C GLY A 104 -8.27 -24.75 -31.37
N LEU A 105 -8.62 -23.71 -32.14
CA LEU A 105 -9.62 -22.71 -31.77
C LEU A 105 -10.96 -23.38 -31.44
N ARG A 106 -11.49 -23.11 -30.25
CA ARG A 106 -12.95 -23.21 -29.98
C ARG A 106 -13.52 -21.79 -30.02
N PRO A 107 -14.70 -21.56 -30.65
CA PRO A 107 -15.32 -20.24 -30.67
C PRO A 107 -15.79 -19.83 -29.27
N ALA A 108 -15.58 -18.57 -28.93
CA ALA A 108 -16.04 -17.99 -27.66
C ALA A 108 -17.55 -17.73 -27.69
N GLN A 109 -18.24 -18.08 -26.61
CA GLN A 109 -19.63 -17.68 -26.35
C GLN A 109 -19.62 -16.29 -25.70
N PRO A 110 -20.52 -15.36 -26.07
CA PRO A 110 -20.56 -14.04 -25.47
C PRO A 110 -21.21 -14.10 -24.08
N VAL A 111 -20.43 -13.82 -23.04
CA VAL A 111 -20.97 -13.54 -21.70
C VAL A 111 -21.35 -12.06 -21.60
N SER A 112 -22.65 -11.81 -21.52
CA SER A 112 -23.18 -10.50 -21.15
C SER A 112 -22.96 -10.27 -19.66
N THR A 113 -22.28 -9.18 -19.32
CA THR A 113 -22.28 -8.65 -17.95
C THR A 113 -22.51 -7.15 -18.02
N CYS A 114 -23.73 -6.72 -17.73
CA CYS A 114 -23.99 -5.34 -17.34
C CYS A 114 -23.40 -5.10 -15.93
N TRP A 115 -22.99 -3.86 -15.70
CA TRP A 115 -22.42 -3.25 -14.49
C TRP A 115 -22.80 -3.89 -13.14
#